data_AF-A0A8J7XZC6-F1
#
_entry.id   AF-A0A8J7XZC6-F1
#
_cell.length_a   1.000
_cell.length_b   1.000
_cell.length_c   1.000
_cell.angle_alpha   90.00
_cell.angle_beta   90.00
_cell.angle_gamma   90.00
#
_symmetry.space_group_name_H-M   'P 1'
#
loop_
_entity.id
_entity.type
_entity.pdbx_description
1 polymer ?
#
loop_
_entity_poly.entity_id
_entity_poly.type
_entity_poly.pdbx_seq_one_letter_code
_entity_poly.pdbx_strand_id
1 'polypeptide(L)'
;MKKTLAIGLVILVSVSALSGCIGQDDDETGTKVTVRRVEIPESEDDSGTMTSESPPQSPPFPGNLEEPTPEEEEEAKRIALEDERVQDLIQGSDYELEVIGCMVLPNGEKRCMLLLELENGEKYTIIVNMSEGIVEEIMEGEGGRRDRGGGEGGSGQP
;
A
#
# COMPACT_ATOMS: atom_id res chain seq x y z
N MET A 1 0.75 29.73 -23.97
CA MET A 1 2.20 29.64 -24.26
C MET A 1 2.62 28.20 -23.99
N LYS A 2 3.24 27.55 -24.98
CA LYS A 2 3.55 26.11 -25.00
C LYS A 2 4.80 25.85 -24.15
N LYS A 3 4.73 24.93 -23.18
CA LYS A 3 5.92 24.37 -22.53
C LYS A 3 5.92 22.86 -22.79
N THR A 4 6.74 22.49 -23.77
CA THR A 4 7.11 21.11 -24.11
C THR A 4 8.05 20.61 -23.02
N LEU A 5 7.70 19.54 -22.31
CA LEU A 5 8.62 18.87 -21.39
C LEU A 5 8.83 17.44 -21.90
N ALA A 6 10.01 17.19 -22.46
CA ALA A 6 10.50 15.88 -22.80
C ALA A 6 11.30 15.36 -21.60
N ILE A 7 10.90 14.22 -21.04
CA ILE A 7 11.71 13.47 -20.07
C ILE A 7 11.80 12.05 -20.57
N GLY A 8 12.87 11.79 -21.32
CA GLY A 8 13.41 10.46 -21.51
C GLY A 8 14.80 10.45 -20.92
N LEU A 9 15.01 9.69 -19.85
CA LEU A 9 16.29 9.05 -19.58
C LEU A 9 16.08 7.90 -18.58
N VAL A 10 15.99 6.70 -19.12
CA VAL A 10 16.13 5.44 -18.41
C VAL A 10 17.62 5.33 -18.01
N ILE A 11 17.93 5.39 -16.72
CA ILE A 11 19.24 4.99 -16.22
C ILE A 11 19.08 3.63 -15.57
N LEU A 12 19.42 2.60 -16.36
CA LEU A 12 19.77 1.26 -15.90
C LEU A 12 21.03 1.37 -15.05
N VAL A 13 20.95 1.11 -13.74
CA VAL A 13 22.14 0.86 -12.92
C VAL A 13 22.28 -0.65 -12.75
N SER A 14 23.27 -1.19 -13.46
CA SER A 14 23.64 -2.59 -13.52
C SER A 14 24.10 -3.13 -12.16
N VAL A 15 23.54 -4.26 -11.76
CA VAL A 15 24.05 -5.13 -10.69
C VAL A 15 25.44 -5.64 -11.10
N SER A 16 26.47 -5.24 -10.37
CA SER A 16 27.79 -5.85 -10.46
C SER A 16 28.08 -6.60 -9.17
N ALA A 17 27.91 -7.91 -9.23
CA ALA A 17 28.53 -8.82 -8.28
C ALA A 17 30.05 -8.72 -8.38
N LEU A 18 30.75 -8.71 -7.25
CA LEU A 18 31.89 -9.59 -6.91
C LEU A 18 32.71 -9.05 -5.72
N SER A 19 32.95 -9.95 -4.77
CA SER A 19 34.24 -10.17 -4.10
C SER A 19 34.44 -9.67 -2.66
N GLY A 20 34.60 -10.66 -1.75
CA GLY A 20 35.30 -10.55 -0.46
C GLY A 20 34.35 -10.29 0.73
N CYS A 21 34.38 -11.00 1.85
CA CYS A 21 35.37 -11.92 2.41
C CYS A 21 34.67 -12.96 3.32
N ILE A 22 35.20 -14.18 3.25
CA ILE A 22 35.56 -15.09 4.36
C ILE A 22 35.14 -14.59 5.76
N GLY A 23 34.16 -15.28 6.33
CA GLY A 23 33.79 -15.27 7.75
C GLY A 23 33.11 -16.59 8.05
N GLN A 24 33.86 -17.46 8.72
CA GLN A 24 33.49 -18.81 9.11
C GLN A 24 32.86 -18.72 10.50
N ASP A 25 31.57 -19.00 10.61
CA ASP A 25 30.92 -19.33 11.88
C ASP A 25 29.98 -20.51 11.62
N ASP A 26 30.48 -21.69 11.97
CA ASP A 26 29.69 -22.87 12.23
C ASP A 26 28.76 -22.57 13.41
N ASP A 27 27.45 -22.52 13.20
CA ASP A 27 26.53 -22.90 14.27
C ASP A 27 25.28 -23.59 13.73
N GLU A 28 24.99 -24.68 14.42
CA GLU A 28 24.24 -25.84 14.02
C GLU A 28 22.87 -25.74 14.69
N THR A 29 21.88 -25.12 14.05
CA THR A 29 20.49 -25.27 14.49
C THR A 29 19.55 -25.45 13.31
N GLY A 30 19.46 -26.70 12.86
CA GLY A 30 18.41 -27.14 11.96
C GLY A 30 17.04 -26.92 12.60
N THR A 31 16.28 -25.95 12.08
CA THR A 31 14.85 -25.84 12.37
C THR A 31 14.08 -26.45 11.22
N LYS A 32 13.75 -27.74 11.39
CA LYS A 32 12.87 -28.53 10.54
C LYS A 32 11.43 -28.01 10.66
N VAL A 33 11.07 -27.01 9.86
CA VAL A 33 9.67 -26.57 9.77
C VAL A 33 8.90 -27.61 8.96
N THR A 34 8.13 -28.43 9.67
CA THR A 34 7.28 -29.47 9.09
C THR A 34 5.99 -28.81 8.60
N VAL A 35 5.84 -28.69 7.28
CA VAL A 35 4.58 -28.28 6.64
C VAL A 35 3.56 -29.40 6.83
N ARG A 36 2.64 -29.23 7.79
CA ARG A 36 1.45 -30.07 7.91
C ARG A 36 0.34 -29.47 7.05
N ARG A 37 0.09 -30.12 5.91
CA ARG A 37 -1.13 -29.96 5.12
C ARG A 37 -2.30 -30.47 5.96
N VAL A 38 -3.11 -29.57 6.50
CA VAL A 38 -4.37 -29.93 7.17
C VAL A 38 -5.43 -30.00 6.07
N GLU A 39 -5.86 -31.22 5.77
CA GLU A 39 -7.08 -31.48 5.01
C GLU A 39 -8.26 -31.16 5.93
N ILE A 40 -9.05 -30.14 5.60
CA ILE A 40 -10.31 -29.85 6.28
C ILE A 40 -11.41 -30.56 5.47
N PRO A 41 -12.22 -31.44 6.10
CA PRO A 41 -13.28 -32.16 5.43
C PRO A 41 -14.41 -31.23 5.00
N GLU A 42 -14.95 -31.50 3.81
CA GLU A 42 -16.19 -30.93 3.31
C GLU A 42 -17.35 -31.40 4.21
N SER A 43 -18.12 -30.45 4.74
CA SER A 43 -19.42 -30.72 5.36
C SER A 43 -20.46 -29.78 4.74
N GLU A 44 -21.34 -30.38 3.95
CA GLU A 44 -22.60 -29.79 3.50
C GLU A 44 -23.65 -29.82 4.63
N ASP A 45 -24.77 -29.13 4.39
CA ASP A 45 -25.97 -28.90 5.23
C ASP A 45 -25.88 -27.72 6.21
N ASP A 46 -26.48 -26.58 5.86
CA ASP A 46 -27.91 -26.24 6.03
C ASP A 46 -28.20 -25.78 7.46
N SER A 47 -28.46 -24.47 7.58
CA SER A 47 -29.59 -23.90 8.30
C SER A 47 -29.26 -22.47 8.73
N GLY A 48 -30.11 -21.54 8.32
CA GLY A 48 -29.88 -20.10 8.47
C GLY A 48 -29.76 -19.63 9.92
N THR A 49 -28.93 -18.61 10.11
CA THR A 49 -29.12 -17.60 11.14
C THR A 49 -28.50 -16.31 10.62
N MET A 50 -29.34 -15.32 10.32
CA MET A 50 -28.86 -13.98 10.01
C MET A 50 -28.38 -13.32 11.30
N THR A 51 -27.11 -13.51 11.64
CA THR A 51 -26.40 -12.60 12.53
C THR A 51 -25.83 -11.49 11.66
N SER A 52 -26.46 -10.30 11.72
CA SER A 52 -25.82 -9.06 11.34
C SER A 52 -24.55 -8.90 12.18
N GLU A 53 -23.45 -9.43 11.67
CA GLU A 53 -22.12 -9.11 12.16
C GLU A 53 -21.92 -7.63 11.84
N SER A 54 -21.95 -6.83 12.91
CA SER A 54 -21.57 -5.42 12.80
C SER A 54 -20.13 -5.38 12.27
N PRO A 55 -19.81 -4.46 11.34
CA PRO A 55 -18.46 -4.36 10.81
C PRO A 55 -17.47 -4.24 11.97
N PRO A 56 -16.26 -4.84 11.87
CA PRO A 56 -15.24 -4.69 12.89
C PRO A 56 -15.06 -3.20 13.13
N GLN A 57 -15.41 -2.74 14.34
CA GLN A 57 -15.12 -1.37 14.75
C GLN A 57 -13.61 -1.25 14.73
N SER A 58 -13.09 -0.51 13.75
CA SER A 58 -11.68 -0.12 13.69
C SER A 58 -11.27 0.31 15.09
N PRO A 59 -10.14 -0.21 15.64
CA PRO A 59 -9.73 0.19 16.98
C PRO A 59 -9.66 1.73 17.03
N PRO A 60 -10.12 2.35 18.12
CA PRO A 60 -9.97 3.80 18.28
C PRO A 60 -8.46 4.08 18.29
N PHE A 61 -7.94 4.61 17.18
CA PHE A 61 -6.52 4.91 17.03
C PHE A 61 -6.11 5.85 18.17
N PRO A 62 -5.37 5.36 19.20
CA PRO A 62 -5.10 6.12 20.40
C PRO A 62 -3.81 6.89 20.16
N GLY A 63 -3.88 7.90 19.31
CA GLY A 63 -2.76 8.80 19.06
C GLY A 63 -3.26 10.20 18.78
N ASN A 64 -2.50 11.19 19.27
CA ASN A 64 -2.77 12.58 18.96
C ASN A 64 -2.42 12.80 17.49
N LEU A 65 -3.40 13.20 16.68
CA LEU A 65 -3.14 13.58 15.29
C LEU A 65 -2.49 14.96 15.32
N GLU A 66 -1.27 15.04 14.83
CA GLU A 66 -0.47 16.24 14.72
C GLU A 66 -0.33 16.66 13.26
N GLU A 67 -0.28 17.96 13.05
CA GLU A 67 0.06 18.53 11.74
C GLU A 67 1.54 18.21 11.45
N PRO A 68 1.86 17.60 10.29
CA PRO A 68 3.23 17.28 9.94
C PRO A 68 4.05 18.56 9.79
N THR A 69 5.28 18.55 10.27
CA THR A 69 6.23 19.61 9.90
C THR A 69 6.66 19.45 8.43
N PRO A 70 7.14 20.51 7.76
CA PRO A 70 7.58 20.41 6.37
C PRO A 70 8.67 19.34 6.15
N GLU A 71 9.58 19.19 7.12
CA GLU A 71 10.64 18.16 7.07
C GLU A 71 10.06 16.74 7.14
N GLU A 72 9.04 16.53 7.98
CA GLU A 72 8.37 15.24 8.11
C GLU A 72 7.50 14.94 6.89
N GLU A 73 6.91 15.96 6.30
CA GLU A 73 6.15 15.85 5.05
C GLU A 73 7.05 15.36 3.91
N GLU A 74 8.20 16.01 3.73
CA GLU A 74 9.17 15.64 2.69
C GLU A 74 9.73 14.23 2.92
N GLU A 75 10.07 13.91 4.18
CA GLU A 75 10.61 12.59 4.52
C GLU A 75 9.57 11.47 4.35
N ALA A 76 8.31 11.69 4.76
CA ALA A 76 7.24 10.72 4.58
C ALA A 76 6.98 10.45 3.08
N LYS A 77 6.95 11.52 2.28
CA LYS A 77 6.82 11.42 0.81
C LYS A 77 7.99 10.66 0.21
N ARG A 78 9.23 10.93 0.66
CA ARG A 78 10.44 10.23 0.20
C ARG A 78 10.34 8.73 0.48
N ILE A 79 10.04 8.34 1.72
CA ILE A 79 9.88 6.92 2.11
C ILE A 79 8.80 6.24 1.26
N ALA A 80 7.65 6.88 1.09
CA ALA A 80 6.56 6.33 0.29
C ALA A 80 6.97 6.13 -1.18
N LEU A 81 7.69 7.07 -1.78
CA LEU A 81 8.13 6.97 -3.18
C LEU A 81 9.30 6.00 -3.39
N GLU A 82 10.05 5.67 -2.33
CA GLU A 82 11.10 4.65 -2.36
C GLU A 82 10.54 3.22 -2.26
N ASP A 83 9.31 3.03 -1.78
CA ASP A 83 8.66 1.72 -1.65
C ASP A 83 8.24 1.16 -3.02
N GLU A 84 8.67 -0.07 -3.32
CA GLU A 84 8.41 -0.73 -4.61
C GLU A 84 6.90 -0.88 -4.89
N ARG A 85 6.07 -1.12 -3.88
CA ARG A 85 4.61 -1.29 -4.06
C ARG A 85 3.95 0.02 -4.46
N VAL A 86 4.42 1.14 -3.90
CA VAL A 86 3.93 2.47 -4.28
C VAL A 86 4.43 2.83 -5.69
N GLN A 87 5.68 2.49 -6.03
CA GLN A 87 6.21 2.68 -7.37
C GLN A 87 5.41 1.92 -8.43
N ASP A 88 5.01 0.68 -8.14
CA ASP A 88 4.16 -0.12 -9.03
C ASP A 88 2.78 0.52 -9.25
N LEU A 89 2.20 1.16 -8.22
CA LEU A 89 0.91 1.86 -8.32
C LEU A 89 1.00 3.12 -9.19
N ILE A 90 2.05 3.92 -9.02
CA ILE A 90 2.23 5.17 -9.77
C ILE A 90 2.88 4.97 -11.14
N GLN A 91 3.29 3.75 -11.48
CA GLN A 91 4.02 3.48 -12.72
C GLN A 91 3.13 3.79 -13.94
N GLY A 92 3.54 4.81 -14.70
CA GLY A 92 2.86 5.19 -15.95
C GLY A 92 1.57 5.98 -15.75
N SER A 93 1.28 6.44 -14.53
CA SER A 93 0.15 7.32 -14.22
C SER A 93 0.64 8.61 -13.59
N ASP A 94 0.02 9.74 -13.92
CA ASP A 94 0.19 10.96 -13.14
C ASP A 94 -0.49 10.75 -11.76
N TYR A 95 0.15 11.28 -10.71
CA TYR A 95 -0.31 11.12 -9.34
C TYR A 95 -0.13 12.39 -8.52
N GLU A 96 -0.98 12.53 -7.49
CA GLU A 96 -0.86 13.53 -6.44
C GLU A 96 -0.67 12.81 -5.11
N LEU A 97 0.32 13.24 -4.32
CA LEU A 97 0.63 12.66 -3.02
C LEU A 97 0.61 13.75 -1.96
N GLU A 98 -0.33 13.64 -1.02
CA GLU A 98 -0.56 14.59 0.07
C GLU A 98 -0.38 13.91 1.42
N VAL A 99 0.25 14.57 2.40
CA VAL A 99 0.30 14.06 3.77
C VAL A 99 -0.89 14.62 4.54
N ILE A 100 -1.78 13.73 4.98
CA ILE A 100 -3.01 14.09 5.68
C ILE A 100 -2.75 14.42 7.14
N GLY A 101 -1.75 13.76 7.74
CA GLY A 101 -1.40 13.96 9.13
C GLY A 101 -0.39 12.95 9.61
N CYS A 102 0.21 13.23 10.77
CA CYS A 102 1.02 12.24 11.46
C CYS A 102 0.48 11.98 12.87
N MET A 103 0.66 10.77 13.33
CA MET A 103 0.24 10.30 14.64
C MET A 103 1.46 9.81 15.39
N VAL A 104 1.60 10.28 16.63
CA VAL A 104 2.56 9.71 17.58
C VAL A 104 1.83 8.70 18.45
N LEU A 105 2.29 7.45 18.40
CA LEU A 105 1.77 6.35 19.18
C LEU A 105 2.28 6.40 20.63
N PRO A 106 1.60 5.72 21.58
CA PRO A 106 2.01 5.73 23.00
C PRO A 106 3.41 5.15 23.26
N ASN A 107 3.93 4.33 22.34
CA ASN A 107 5.29 3.79 22.38
C ASN A 107 6.36 4.77 21.85
N GLY A 108 5.96 5.96 21.39
CA GLY A 108 6.84 6.98 20.82
C GLY A 108 7.10 6.83 19.31
N GLU A 109 6.53 5.83 18.66
CA GLU A 109 6.62 5.67 17.21
C GLU A 109 5.78 6.73 16.50
N LYS A 110 6.27 7.22 15.37
CA LYS A 110 5.55 8.19 14.55
C LYS A 110 5.11 7.56 13.23
N ARG A 111 3.81 7.63 12.96
CA ARG A 111 3.20 7.16 11.71
C ARG A 111 2.60 8.32 10.96
N CYS A 112 2.92 8.48 9.69
CA CYS A 112 2.32 9.49 8.83
C CYS A 112 1.38 8.82 7.82
N MET A 113 0.23 9.45 7.61
CA MET A 113 -0.78 9.01 6.66
C MET A 113 -0.70 9.88 5.42
N LEU A 114 -0.53 9.24 4.26
CA LEU A 114 -0.49 9.90 2.97
C LEU A 114 -1.70 9.47 2.15
N LEU A 115 -2.26 10.41 1.39
CA LEU A 115 -3.27 10.17 0.38
C LEU A 115 -2.60 10.24 -0.98
N LEU A 116 -2.61 9.12 -1.69
CA LEU A 116 -2.20 9.02 -3.08
C LEU A 116 -3.46 9.05 -3.96
N GLU A 117 -3.55 10.01 -4.87
CA GLU A 117 -4.62 10.07 -5.88
C GLU A 117 -4.01 9.92 -7.27
N LEU A 118 -4.47 8.91 -8.01
CA LEU A 118 -4.07 8.66 -9.39
C LEU A 118 -4.99 9.41 -10.35
N GLU A 119 -4.49 9.75 -11.55
CA GLU A 119 -5.25 10.46 -12.60
C GLU A 119 -6.58 9.76 -12.95
N ASN A 120 -6.63 8.43 -12.86
CA ASN A 120 -7.83 7.64 -13.15
C ASN A 120 -8.96 7.84 -12.09
N GLY A 121 -8.65 8.47 -10.96
CA GLY A 121 -9.51 8.75 -9.82
C GLY A 121 -9.44 7.69 -8.70
N GLU A 122 -8.54 6.71 -8.81
CA GLU A 122 -8.24 5.78 -7.74
C GLU A 122 -7.49 6.50 -6.63
N LYS A 123 -7.84 6.18 -5.38
CA LYS A 123 -7.27 6.80 -4.20
C LYS A 123 -6.72 5.70 -3.30
N TYR A 124 -5.54 5.92 -2.75
CA TYR A 124 -4.89 5.02 -1.82
C TYR A 124 -4.48 5.78 -0.57
N THR A 125 -4.67 5.16 0.59
CA THR A 125 -4.14 5.65 1.86
C THR A 125 -2.90 4.86 2.21
N ILE A 126 -1.76 5.53 2.33
CA ILE A 126 -0.46 4.94 2.63
C ILE A 126 -0.10 5.30 4.07
N ILE A 127 0.22 4.30 4.89
CA ILE A 127 0.71 4.50 6.25
C ILE A 127 2.21 4.27 6.26
N VAL A 128 2.96 5.33 6.56
CA VAL A 128 4.42 5.32 6.68
C VAL A 128 4.81 5.32 8.15
N ASN A 129 5.66 4.39 8.55
CA ASN A 129 6.33 4.43 9.84
C ASN A 129 7.62 5.25 9.69
N MET A 130 7.60 6.45 10.26
CA MET A 130 8.73 7.39 10.20
C MET A 130 9.90 6.95 11.08
N SER A 131 9.66 6.12 12.09
CA SER A 131 10.70 5.62 12.98
C SER A 131 11.50 4.49 12.34
N GLU A 132 10.84 3.62 11.57
CA GLU A 132 11.46 2.51 10.86
C GLU A 132 11.87 2.87 9.42
N GLY A 133 11.32 3.94 8.86
CA GLY A 133 11.59 4.38 7.49
C GLY A 133 10.96 3.45 6.44
N ILE A 134 9.80 2.86 6.74
CA ILE A 134 9.11 1.90 5.86
C ILE A 134 7.64 2.27 5.65
N VAL A 135 7.06 1.82 4.54
CA VAL A 135 5.61 1.80 4.35
C VAL A 135 5.05 0.56 5.06
N GLU A 136 4.21 0.75 6.06
CA GLU A 136 3.57 -0.36 6.78
C GLU A 136 2.38 -0.91 5.98
N GLU A 137 1.54 -0.01 5.46
CA GLU A 137 0.24 -0.38 4.90
C GLU A 137 -0.14 0.52 3.73
N ILE A 138 -0.80 -0.08 2.72
CA ILE A 138 -1.40 0.61 1.59
C ILE A 138 -2.85 0.12 1.50
N MET A 139 -3.80 1.04 1.68
CA MET A 139 -5.23 0.75 1.63
C MET A 139 -5.83 1.39 0.38
N GLU A 140 -6.54 0.60 -0.42
CA GLU A 140 -7.41 1.13 -1.48
C GLU A 140 -8.56 1.91 -0.84
N GLY A 141 -8.65 3.20 -1.13
CA GLY A 141 -9.83 3.99 -0.81
C GLY A 141 -10.99 3.55 -1.71
N GLU A 142 -12.22 3.61 -1.20
CA GLU A 142 -13.43 3.36 -2.01
C GLU A 142 -13.60 4.46 -3.08
N GLY A 143 -12.82 4.37 -4.16
CA GLY A 143 -13.05 5.08 -5.40
C GLY A 143 -14.33 4.53 -6.00
N GLY A 144 -15.42 5.28 -5.84
CA GLY A 144 -16.78 4.88 -6.24
C GLY A 144 -16.79 4.17 -7.58
N ARG A 145 -17.21 2.91 -7.57
CA ARG A 145 -17.47 2.09 -8.76
C ARG A 145 -18.22 2.97 -9.76
N ARG A 146 -17.55 3.36 -10.85
CA ARG A 146 -18.26 3.92 -12.00
C ARG A 146 -19.12 2.78 -12.54
N ASP A 147 -20.38 2.76 -12.13
CA ASP A 147 -21.46 2.03 -12.79
C ASP A 147 -21.45 2.40 -14.27
N ARG A 148 -20.70 1.61 -15.05
CA ARG A 148 -20.67 1.67 -16.50
C ARG A 148 -21.06 0.29 -17.05
N GLY A 149 -22.13 -0.28 -16.53
CA GLY A 149 -23.03 -1.09 -17.35
C GLY A 149 -23.92 -0.10 -18.11
N GLY A 150 -23.78 0.11 -19.41
CA GLY A 150 -23.72 -0.94 -20.42
C GLY A 150 -25.16 -1.31 -20.81
N GLY A 151 -25.84 -0.37 -21.46
CA GLY A 151 -27.23 -0.52 -21.89
C GLY A 151 -27.47 0.20 -23.21
N GLU A 152 -26.62 -0.05 -24.21
CA GLU A 152 -26.96 0.24 -25.61
C GLU A 152 -28.06 -0.73 -26.05
N GLY A 153 -29.31 -0.36 -25.75
CA GLY A 153 -30.51 -0.94 -26.35
C GLY A 153 -30.72 -0.40 -27.75
N GLY A 154 -29.82 -0.74 -28.67
CA GLY A 154 -30.02 -0.55 -30.09
C GLY A 154 -30.88 -1.69 -30.65
N SER A 155 -32.11 -1.38 -31.06
CA SER A 155 -32.77 -2.10 -32.14
C SER A 155 -33.79 -1.18 -32.78
N GLY A 156 -33.37 -0.50 -33.84
CA GLY A 156 -34.30 0.03 -34.82
C GLY A 156 -34.95 -1.13 -35.57
N GLN A 157 -36.16 -0.92 -36.05
CA GLN A 157 -36.67 -1.49 -37.29
C GLN A 157 -37.83 -0.62 -37.81
N PRO A 158 -38.08 -0.62 -39.13
CA PRO A 158 -38.66 0.48 -39.90
C PRO A 158 -40.16 0.70 -39.74
#